data_AF-A0A350ICM4-F1
#
_entry.id   AF-A0A350ICM4-F1
#
_cell.length_a   1.000
_cell.length_b   1.000
_cell.length_c   1.000
_cell.angle_alpha   90.00
_cell.angle_beta   90.00
_cell.angle_gamma   90.00
#
_symmetry.space_group_name_H-M   'P 1'
#
loop_
_entity.id
_entity.type
_entity.pdbx_description
1 polymer ?
#
loop_
_entity_poly.entity_id
_entity_poly.type
_entity_poly.pdbx_seq_one_letter_code
_entity_poly.pdbx_strand_id
1 'polypeptide(L)'
;MKRVIFTTYDDIEKEHDQWSANYFATESVNEYFDRLISNKEEYANSLINVEFKFFYNTMKDFDVDTQLEFTKTNLYKHHLMAELAKEYDEVMYVDMDVIFNTEKNVFDELDLSKGIHIQVQTDEVTSKYIEGVMFENIGNRSPTLKYHITKDLLDGGDNHVMNTGIMIAKSEHIKQIKFIERLPSIIERIQEMRVSGINDDKYKFLRMYYYPNNESIFSYIMESENIPYEIMDERWHKIIKETPQTLDWNNIEIAHFISKKFSMFFQDKTKLIYSIYIEIPDERLDKPRGPKDDPVNKSKRTKERLAEYKDKLHNNHLEYAKNVGAEYKHFGRDDRYEEFRSRFPQLSEYDVINLYKVYLLDCMTKDYDLVLYVDFDVWFDKFEINTFDWLKAEHCLCCDASNAEDSGVKLWDALYLKNYDKDFRSPEAKYWNCHAMLSEEDVEPDNYVFNTGIMMASRKVMEKLDYFSDIDDVLDMMKELKEDSIYPPQVQESFGYDNETIMSYKVTMNNVIVDRLSETWHLKHMSEKIEAYTEGTKEHDISKHKLKARIDENNTVMVHMISKNFGLI
;
A
#
# COMPACT_ATOMS: atom_id res chain seq x y z
N MET A 1 -3.91 33.69 -29.16
CA MET A 1 -3.36 33.33 -27.84
C MET A 1 -2.74 31.95 -27.99
N LYS A 2 -1.45 31.81 -27.66
CA LYS A 2 -0.72 30.54 -27.69
C LYS A 2 -0.82 29.88 -26.33
N ARG A 3 -1.37 28.67 -26.29
CA ARG A 3 -1.55 27.88 -25.08
C ARG A 3 -0.75 26.59 -25.21
N VAL A 4 -0.18 26.11 -24.11
CA VAL A 4 0.53 24.82 -24.07
C VAL A 4 0.23 24.07 -22.77
N ILE A 5 0.03 22.76 -22.89
CA ILE A 5 0.10 21.81 -21.78
C ILE A 5 1.39 21.03 -21.94
N PHE A 6 2.15 20.84 -20.86
CA PHE A 6 3.33 19.99 -20.90
C PHE A 6 3.46 19.09 -19.68
N THR A 7 4.16 17.98 -19.88
CA THR A 7 4.55 17.04 -18.82
C THR A 7 5.99 16.60 -19.01
N THR A 8 6.58 16.06 -17.96
CA THR A 8 7.99 15.67 -17.90
C THR A 8 8.11 14.28 -17.31
N TYR A 9 8.98 13.45 -17.86
CA TYR A 9 9.35 12.17 -17.25
C TYR A 9 10.81 11.86 -17.54
N ASP A 10 11.55 11.40 -16.54
CA ASP A 10 12.94 10.99 -16.69
C ASP A 10 13.11 9.61 -16.03
N ASP A 11 13.77 8.70 -16.73
CA ASP A 11 14.11 7.37 -16.26
C ASP A 11 15.24 7.48 -15.26
N ILE A 12 14.89 7.42 -13.98
CA ILE A 12 15.85 7.52 -12.87
C ILE A 12 15.76 6.24 -12.08
N GLU A 13 16.92 5.64 -11.80
CA GLU A 13 17.00 4.55 -10.83
C GLU A 13 16.56 5.08 -9.47
N LYS A 14 15.38 4.66 -9.01
CA LYS A 14 14.92 4.96 -7.66
C LYS A 14 15.57 3.97 -6.70
N GLU A 15 16.10 4.48 -5.59
CA GLU A 15 16.56 3.63 -4.49
C GLU A 15 15.44 2.68 -4.04
N HIS A 16 15.82 1.44 -3.74
CA HIS A 16 14.92 0.49 -3.09
C HIS A 16 14.48 1.05 -1.74
N ASP A 17 13.17 1.26 -1.56
CA ASP A 17 12.62 1.70 -0.29
C ASP A 17 12.13 0.52 0.54
N GLN A 18 12.26 0.65 1.87
CA GLN A 18 11.88 -0.37 2.86
C GLN A 18 10.41 -0.83 2.71
N TRP A 19 9.55 0.01 2.14
CA TRP A 19 8.12 -0.23 1.94
C TRP A 19 7.74 -0.57 0.51
N SER A 20 8.73 -0.70 -0.38
CA SER A 20 8.56 -1.03 -1.80
C SER A 20 7.59 -0.13 -2.57
N ALA A 21 7.30 1.07 -2.06
CA ALA A 21 6.42 2.03 -2.71
C ALA A 21 7.07 2.60 -3.97
N ASN A 22 8.41 2.72 -3.99
CA ASN A 22 9.14 3.12 -5.19
C ASN A 22 9.07 2.05 -6.28
N TYR A 23 9.08 0.76 -5.91
CA TYR A 23 8.94 -0.34 -6.85
C TYR A 23 7.57 -0.30 -7.53
N PHE A 24 6.48 -0.32 -6.76
CA PHE A 24 5.13 -0.27 -7.32
C PHE A 24 4.91 0.97 -8.19
N ALA A 25 5.32 2.16 -7.72
CA ALA A 25 5.14 3.39 -8.47
C ALA A 25 5.88 3.38 -9.80
N THR A 26 7.04 2.74 -9.88
CA THR A 26 7.83 2.65 -11.12
C THR A 26 7.21 1.65 -12.08
N GLU A 27 6.88 0.45 -11.61
CA GLU A 27 6.24 -0.58 -12.43
C GLU A 27 4.88 -0.13 -12.96
N SER A 28 4.07 0.55 -12.13
CA SER A 28 2.77 1.06 -12.53
C SER A 28 2.88 2.16 -13.58
N VAL A 29 3.83 3.11 -13.44
CA VAL A 29 4.06 4.10 -14.50
C VAL A 29 4.53 3.44 -15.78
N ASN A 30 5.41 2.44 -15.71
CA ASN A 30 5.87 1.70 -16.89
C ASN A 30 4.71 0.97 -17.59
N GLU A 31 3.80 0.35 -16.84
CA GLU A 31 2.65 -0.35 -17.40
C GLU A 31 1.67 0.59 -18.11
N TYR A 32 1.44 1.78 -17.54
CA TYR A 32 0.47 2.74 -18.08
C TYR A 32 1.09 3.88 -18.89
N PHE A 33 2.41 3.85 -19.14
CA PHE A 33 3.17 4.97 -19.70
C PHE A 33 2.50 5.57 -20.95
N ASP A 34 2.28 4.74 -21.97
CA ASP A 34 1.70 5.17 -23.25
C ASP A 34 0.27 5.73 -23.07
N ARG A 35 -0.51 5.17 -22.15
CA ARG A 35 -1.89 5.61 -21.89
C ARG A 35 -1.92 6.93 -21.13
N LEU A 36 -0.98 7.13 -20.21
CA LEU A 36 -0.81 8.39 -19.48
C LEU A 36 -0.39 9.54 -20.41
N ILE A 37 0.46 9.26 -21.41
CA ILE A 37 0.82 10.24 -22.44
C ILE A 37 -0.35 10.48 -23.38
N SER A 38 -0.97 9.40 -23.89
CA SER A 38 -2.10 9.51 -24.82
C SER A 38 -3.28 10.28 -24.21
N ASN A 39 -3.57 10.10 -22.92
CA ASN A 39 -4.61 10.85 -22.22
C ASN A 39 -4.35 12.37 -22.23
N LYS A 40 -3.10 12.79 -21.96
CA LYS A 40 -2.72 14.20 -21.96
C LYS A 40 -2.72 14.78 -23.37
N GLU A 41 -2.22 14.01 -24.34
CA GLU A 41 -2.17 14.41 -25.74
C GLU A 41 -3.57 14.54 -26.35
N GLU A 42 -4.45 13.56 -26.10
CA GLU A 42 -5.85 13.58 -26.55
C GLU A 42 -6.59 14.78 -25.96
N TYR A 43 -6.49 14.98 -24.65
CA TYR A 43 -7.11 16.14 -23.99
C TYR A 43 -6.66 17.45 -24.62
N ALA A 44 -5.34 17.69 -24.64
CA ALA A 44 -4.77 18.94 -25.13
C ALA A 44 -5.05 19.16 -26.63
N ASN A 45 -4.59 18.25 -27.49
CA ASN A 45 -4.61 18.46 -28.93
C ASN A 45 -5.99 18.25 -29.53
N SER A 46 -6.73 17.23 -29.09
CA SER A 46 -7.98 16.80 -29.74
C SER A 46 -9.22 17.41 -29.11
N LEU A 47 -9.30 17.50 -27.78
CA LEU A 47 -10.50 17.96 -27.08
C LEU A 47 -10.53 19.49 -26.93
N ILE A 48 -9.39 20.11 -26.60
CA ILE A 48 -9.35 21.55 -26.29
C ILE A 48 -8.51 22.39 -27.26
N ASN A 49 -7.90 21.77 -28.28
CA ASN A 49 -7.11 22.42 -29.34
C ASN A 49 -5.97 23.31 -28.79
N VAL A 50 -5.20 22.74 -27.86
CA VAL A 50 -4.03 23.31 -27.20
C VAL A 50 -2.82 22.43 -27.50
N GLU A 51 -1.65 23.02 -27.70
CA GLU A 51 -0.43 22.26 -27.98
C GLU A 51 -0.01 21.42 -26.76
N PHE A 52 0.27 20.14 -26.99
CA PHE A 52 0.90 19.27 -25.98
C PHE A 52 2.40 19.11 -26.22
N LYS A 53 3.20 19.24 -25.16
CA LYS A 53 4.64 18.92 -25.18
C LYS A 53 4.99 17.88 -24.12
N PHE A 54 5.65 16.82 -24.56
CA PHE A 54 6.22 15.81 -23.67
C PHE A 54 7.75 15.90 -23.67
N PHE A 55 8.32 16.10 -22.48
CA PHE A 55 9.77 16.14 -22.27
C PHE A 55 10.22 14.85 -21.60
N TYR A 56 10.88 13.98 -22.36
CA TYR A 56 11.31 12.65 -21.91
C TYR A 56 12.83 12.53 -21.90
N ASN A 57 13.43 12.23 -20.75
CA ASN A 57 14.88 12.09 -20.57
C ASN A 57 15.69 13.32 -21.05
N THR A 58 15.12 14.51 -20.87
CA THR A 58 15.72 15.79 -21.27
C THR A 58 16.34 16.53 -20.08
N MET A 59 16.16 16.06 -18.84
CA MET A 59 16.75 16.68 -17.64
C MET A 59 18.28 16.61 -17.63
N LYS A 60 18.89 15.64 -18.33
CA LYS A 60 20.36 15.47 -18.41
C LYS A 60 21.12 16.74 -18.83
N ASP A 61 20.47 17.65 -19.56
CA ASP A 61 21.06 18.90 -20.04
C ASP A 61 20.85 20.08 -19.06
N PHE A 62 20.16 19.86 -17.94
CA PHE A 62 19.93 20.83 -16.88
C PHE A 62 20.97 20.62 -15.77
N ASP A 63 21.92 21.54 -15.59
CA ASP A 63 22.97 21.41 -14.58
C ASP A 63 22.67 22.30 -13.37
N VAL A 64 22.27 21.70 -12.25
CA VAL A 64 22.06 22.39 -10.97
C VAL A 64 22.76 21.57 -9.89
N ASP A 65 23.62 22.26 -9.13
CA ASP A 65 24.35 21.69 -7.99
C ASP A 65 23.36 21.37 -6.86
N THR A 66 22.75 20.19 -6.95
CA THR A 66 21.88 19.61 -5.93
C THR A 66 22.39 18.23 -5.59
N GLN A 67 22.35 17.86 -4.30
CA GLN A 67 22.91 16.60 -3.81
C GLN A 67 22.13 15.35 -4.24
N LEU A 68 20.95 15.48 -4.88
CA LEU A 68 20.03 14.36 -5.18
C LEU A 68 19.39 14.52 -6.57
N GLU A 69 19.54 13.52 -7.45
CA GLU A 69 18.95 13.50 -8.81
C GLU A 69 17.41 13.58 -8.81
N PHE A 70 16.75 12.99 -7.82
CA PHE A 70 15.29 13.12 -7.65
C PHE A 70 14.87 14.58 -7.43
N THR A 71 15.65 15.34 -6.64
CA THR A 71 15.42 16.77 -6.43
C THR A 71 15.60 17.51 -7.74
N LYS A 72 16.66 17.20 -8.48
CA LYS A 72 16.94 17.78 -9.80
C LYS A 72 15.77 17.65 -10.79
N THR A 73 15.12 16.49 -10.81
CA THR A 73 13.94 16.21 -11.66
C THR A 73 12.74 17.06 -11.28
N ASN A 74 12.43 17.15 -9.99
CA ASN A 74 11.33 17.98 -9.49
C ASN A 74 11.57 19.49 -9.69
N LEU A 75 12.83 19.92 -9.86
CA LEU A 75 13.18 21.29 -10.17
C LEU A 75 13.12 21.58 -11.68
N TYR A 76 13.40 20.56 -12.52
CA TYR A 76 13.45 20.68 -13.97
C TYR A 76 12.11 21.13 -14.58
N LYS A 77 10.98 20.70 -14.02
CA LYS A 77 9.65 21.17 -14.45
C LYS A 77 9.49 22.69 -14.35
N HIS A 78 10.04 23.32 -13.31
CA HIS A 78 9.96 24.78 -13.15
C HIS A 78 10.85 25.50 -14.16
N HIS A 79 12.01 24.93 -14.51
CA HIS A 79 12.85 25.43 -15.60
C HIS A 79 12.08 25.42 -16.93
N LEU A 80 11.50 24.28 -17.30
CA LEU A 80 10.72 24.14 -18.54
C LEU A 80 9.50 25.07 -18.57
N MET A 81 8.78 25.22 -17.46
CA MET A 81 7.65 26.14 -17.36
C MET A 81 8.09 27.59 -17.64
N ALA A 82 9.25 28.00 -17.12
CA ALA A 82 9.80 29.34 -17.35
C ALA A 82 10.26 29.55 -18.81
N GLU A 83 10.86 28.53 -19.44
CA GLU A 83 11.24 28.59 -20.86
C GLU A 83 10.00 28.69 -21.76
N LEU A 84 8.98 27.84 -21.52
CA LEU A 84 7.74 27.87 -22.29
C LEU A 84 6.99 29.20 -22.13
N ALA A 85 7.01 29.81 -20.95
CA ALA A 85 6.41 31.13 -20.75
C ALA A 85 7.06 32.25 -21.61
N LYS A 86 8.24 32.04 -22.20
CA LYS A 86 8.84 33.00 -23.16
C LYS A 86 8.12 32.97 -24.52
N GLU A 87 7.55 31.83 -24.89
CA GLU A 87 6.97 31.58 -26.23
C GLU A 87 5.44 31.51 -26.24
N TYR A 88 4.83 31.11 -25.12
CA TYR A 88 3.39 30.90 -24.95
C TYR A 88 2.77 31.96 -24.04
N ASP A 89 1.50 32.27 -24.30
CA ASP A 89 0.72 33.25 -23.52
C ASP A 89 0.21 32.63 -22.21
N GLU A 90 -0.22 31.37 -22.25
CA GLU A 90 -0.70 30.60 -21.11
C GLU A 90 -0.06 29.21 -21.12
N VAL A 91 0.39 28.73 -19.96
CA VAL A 91 1.14 27.49 -19.81
C VAL A 91 0.52 26.69 -18.67
N MET A 92 0.29 25.40 -18.92
CA MET A 92 -0.10 24.42 -17.91
C MET A 92 0.96 23.33 -17.80
N TYR A 93 1.38 23.06 -16.57
CA TYR A 93 2.16 21.88 -16.21
C TYR A 93 1.26 20.84 -15.54
N VAL A 94 1.49 19.57 -15.86
CA VAL A 94 0.92 18.43 -15.13
C VAL A 94 2.01 17.36 -14.89
N ASP A 95 2.06 16.81 -13.67
CA ASP A 95 2.90 15.65 -13.36
C ASP A 95 2.47 14.42 -14.20
N MET A 96 3.36 13.44 -14.36
CA MET A 96 3.11 12.25 -15.19
C MET A 96 1.91 11.42 -14.69
N ASP A 97 1.68 11.40 -13.38
CA ASP A 97 0.60 10.70 -12.69
C ASP A 97 -0.72 11.49 -12.60
N VAL A 98 -0.86 12.55 -13.40
CA VAL A 98 -2.09 13.30 -13.60
C VAL A 98 -2.87 12.76 -14.82
N ILE A 99 -4.18 12.58 -14.65
CA ILE A 99 -5.11 12.10 -15.68
C ILE A 99 -6.23 13.12 -15.87
N PHE A 100 -6.52 13.45 -17.12
CA PHE A 100 -7.68 14.25 -17.51
C PHE A 100 -8.91 13.35 -17.68
N ASN A 101 -10.00 13.72 -17.02
CA ASN A 101 -11.31 13.04 -17.05
C ASN A 101 -12.41 14.00 -17.57
N THR A 102 -12.05 14.90 -18.49
CA THR A 102 -12.93 15.97 -18.95
C THR A 102 -12.69 16.33 -20.39
N GLU A 103 -13.72 16.88 -21.03
CA GLU A 103 -13.65 17.53 -22.33
C GLU A 103 -13.65 19.07 -22.21
N LYS A 104 -13.82 19.61 -20.99
CA LYS A 104 -13.87 21.06 -20.77
C LYS A 104 -12.49 21.67 -20.92
N ASN A 105 -12.44 22.85 -21.54
CA ASN A 105 -11.20 23.59 -21.70
C ASN A 105 -10.84 24.33 -20.40
N VAL A 106 -9.85 23.79 -19.67
CA VAL A 106 -9.37 24.35 -18.40
C VAL A 106 -8.90 25.81 -18.50
N PHE A 107 -8.34 26.23 -19.64
CA PHE A 107 -7.90 27.61 -19.87
C PHE A 107 -9.07 28.59 -20.00
N ASP A 108 -10.26 28.11 -20.37
CA ASP A 108 -11.47 28.93 -20.49
C ASP A 108 -12.30 28.91 -19.20
N GLU A 109 -12.19 27.83 -18.41
CA GLU A 109 -12.92 27.63 -17.16
C GLU A 109 -12.25 28.31 -15.96
N LEU A 110 -10.92 28.49 -16.00
CA LEU A 110 -10.15 29.15 -14.94
C LEU A 110 -9.85 30.61 -15.31
N ASP A 111 -10.13 31.53 -14.41
CA ASP A 111 -9.77 32.95 -14.60
C ASP A 111 -8.27 33.17 -14.34
N LEU A 112 -7.44 32.91 -15.35
CA LEU A 112 -5.99 33.04 -15.28
C LEU A 112 -5.49 34.49 -15.14
N SER A 113 -6.39 35.49 -15.14
CA SER A 113 -6.01 36.89 -14.83
C SER A 113 -5.78 37.14 -13.34
N LYS A 114 -6.25 36.23 -12.49
CA LYS A 114 -6.13 36.34 -11.04
C LYS A 114 -4.80 35.82 -10.48
N GLY A 115 -4.00 35.13 -11.27
CA GLY A 115 -2.71 34.60 -10.84
C GLY A 115 -2.43 33.19 -11.36
N ILE A 116 -1.53 32.51 -10.67
CA ILE A 116 -1.23 31.09 -10.88
C ILE A 116 -2.30 30.24 -10.20
N HIS A 117 -2.99 29.41 -10.97
CA HIS A 117 -3.95 28.45 -10.44
C HIS A 117 -3.21 27.19 -9.99
N ILE A 118 -3.42 26.82 -8.73
CA ILE A 118 -2.74 25.71 -8.05
C ILE A 118 -3.62 25.13 -6.95
N GLN A 119 -3.38 23.90 -6.51
CA GLN A 119 -4.01 23.34 -5.31
C GLN A 119 -3.10 23.47 -4.09
N VAL A 120 -3.69 23.54 -2.90
CA VAL A 120 -2.96 23.54 -1.64
C VAL A 120 -3.28 22.30 -0.80
N GLN A 121 -2.36 21.91 0.05
CA GLN A 121 -2.50 20.79 1.01
C GLN A 121 -2.31 21.28 2.45
N THR A 122 -2.68 22.54 2.70
CA THR A 122 -2.43 23.21 3.98
C THR A 122 -3.35 22.69 5.09
N ASP A 123 -4.51 22.17 4.72
CA ASP A 123 -5.48 21.50 5.59
C ASP A 123 -4.93 20.19 6.19
N GLU A 124 -3.92 19.59 5.55
CA GLU A 124 -3.24 18.39 6.03
C GLU A 124 -2.11 18.67 7.03
N VAL A 125 -1.82 19.94 7.31
CA VAL A 125 -0.80 20.32 8.29
C VAL A 125 -1.31 19.99 9.69
N THR A 126 -0.73 18.95 10.30
CA THR A 126 -1.09 18.45 11.64
C THR A 126 -0.93 19.53 12.71
N SER A 127 0.15 20.32 12.65
CA SER A 127 0.35 21.48 13.49
C SER A 127 1.18 22.56 12.82
N LYS A 128 0.70 23.81 12.89
CA LYS A 128 1.41 25.02 12.47
C LYS A 128 2.45 25.51 13.49
N TYR A 129 2.50 24.91 14.67
CA TYR A 129 3.45 25.22 15.75
C TYR A 129 4.46 24.09 15.93
N ILE A 130 5.71 24.44 16.24
CA ILE A 130 6.79 23.46 16.37
C ILE A 130 6.57 22.53 17.56
N GLU A 131 5.98 23.04 18.64
CA GLU A 131 5.70 22.27 19.86
C GLU A 131 4.68 21.15 19.60
N GLY A 132 3.74 21.37 18.66
CA GLY A 132 2.72 20.39 18.30
C GLY A 132 3.27 19.21 17.50
N VAL A 133 4.46 19.32 16.90
CA VAL A 133 5.05 18.26 16.05
C VAL A 133 6.25 17.56 16.72
N MET A 134 6.56 17.90 17.97
CA MET A 134 7.73 17.38 18.71
C MET A 134 7.71 15.86 18.90
N PHE A 135 6.52 15.26 18.97
CA PHE A 135 6.33 13.82 19.18
C PHE A 135 5.71 13.12 17.96
N GLU A 136 5.60 13.83 16.83
CA GLU A 136 5.08 13.26 15.59
C GLU A 136 6.21 12.64 14.77
N ASN A 137 5.94 11.50 14.13
CA ASN A 137 6.84 10.94 13.13
C ASN A 137 6.57 11.63 11.78
N ILE A 138 7.41 12.60 11.41
CA ILE A 138 7.20 13.43 10.23
C ILE A 138 8.02 12.90 9.07
N GLY A 139 7.36 12.25 8.11
CA GLY A 139 8.01 11.79 6.89
C GLY A 139 8.41 12.94 5.95
N ASN A 140 9.43 12.72 5.11
CA ASN A 140 9.95 13.73 4.17
C ASN A 140 8.89 14.26 3.19
N ARG A 141 7.82 13.51 2.91
CA ARG A 141 6.72 13.92 2.01
C ARG A 141 5.56 14.61 2.74
N SER A 142 5.61 14.73 4.06
CA SER A 142 4.55 15.30 4.89
C SER A 142 4.28 16.78 4.56
N PRO A 143 3.01 17.18 4.35
CA PRO A 143 2.62 18.60 4.27
C PRO A 143 3.08 19.42 5.47
N THR A 144 3.10 18.82 6.67
CA THR A 144 3.61 19.47 7.89
C THR A 144 5.08 19.86 7.77
N LEU A 145 5.95 18.95 7.30
CA LEU A 145 7.37 19.29 7.08
C LEU A 145 7.52 20.41 6.06
N LYS A 146 6.77 20.31 4.95
CA LYS A 146 6.82 21.29 3.86
C LYS A 146 6.41 22.68 4.32
N TYR A 147 5.35 22.77 5.13
CA TYR A 147 4.86 24.00 5.74
C TYR A 147 5.92 24.66 6.64
N HIS A 148 6.58 23.88 7.49
CA HIS A 148 7.58 24.42 8.41
C HIS A 148 8.88 24.86 7.73
N ILE A 149 9.32 24.16 6.68
CA ILE A 149 10.44 24.63 5.83
C ILE A 149 10.11 26.02 5.27
N THR A 150 8.93 26.18 4.67
CA THR A 150 8.47 27.47 4.11
C THR A 150 8.35 28.54 5.18
N LYS A 151 7.76 28.20 6.33
CA LYS A 151 7.57 29.11 7.46
C LYS A 151 8.88 29.67 7.98
N ASP A 152 9.90 28.81 8.15
CA ASP A 152 11.21 29.26 8.58
C ASP A 152 11.89 30.13 7.50
N LEU A 153 11.72 29.82 6.20
CA LEU A 153 12.20 30.68 5.10
C LEU A 153 11.53 32.07 5.09
N LEU A 154 10.29 32.18 5.58
CA LEU A 154 9.51 33.42 5.73
C LEU A 154 9.71 34.08 7.10
N ASP A 155 10.73 33.71 7.86
CA ASP A 155 11.02 34.25 9.19
C ASP A 155 9.81 34.14 10.16
N GLY A 156 9.07 33.03 10.04
CA GLY A 156 7.90 32.71 10.88
C GLY A 156 6.54 33.07 10.27
N GLY A 157 6.51 33.62 9.05
CA GLY A 157 5.28 33.91 8.31
C GLY A 157 4.40 32.68 8.05
N ASP A 158 3.08 32.86 8.11
CA ASP A 158 2.14 31.82 7.67
C ASP A 158 2.25 31.61 6.15
N ASN A 159 1.88 30.44 5.66
CA ASN A 159 1.99 30.07 4.25
C ASN A 159 0.98 28.99 3.86
N HIS A 160 0.82 28.79 2.56
CA HIS A 160 0.18 27.60 2.02
C HIS A 160 1.21 26.56 1.59
N VAL A 161 0.87 25.28 1.74
CA VAL A 161 1.60 24.17 1.13
C VAL A 161 1.08 23.97 -0.27
N MET A 162 1.74 24.54 -1.27
CA MET A 162 1.29 24.51 -2.65
C MET A 162 1.71 23.23 -3.38
N ASN A 163 0.75 22.45 -3.86
CA ASN A 163 1.01 21.23 -4.61
C ASN A 163 1.45 21.57 -6.03
N THR A 164 2.65 21.14 -6.42
CA THR A 164 3.22 21.50 -7.74
C THR A 164 2.93 20.48 -8.83
N GLY A 165 2.00 19.54 -8.59
CA GLY A 165 1.64 18.51 -9.57
C GLY A 165 0.74 19.01 -10.69
N ILE A 166 0.04 20.11 -10.47
CA ILE A 166 -0.69 20.85 -11.51
C ILE A 166 -0.47 22.34 -11.28
N MET A 167 -0.04 23.05 -12.32
CA MET A 167 0.13 24.50 -12.27
C MET A 167 -0.30 25.09 -13.61
N ILE A 168 -1.22 26.06 -13.60
CA ILE A 168 -1.66 26.73 -14.83
C ILE A 168 -1.71 28.24 -14.63
N ALA A 169 -1.14 28.99 -15.57
CA ALA A 169 -1.03 30.44 -15.45
C ALA A 169 -0.77 31.14 -16.79
N LYS A 170 -1.01 32.45 -16.81
CA LYS A 170 -0.45 33.33 -17.84
C LYS A 170 1.07 33.46 -17.69
N SER A 171 1.75 33.62 -18.81
CA SER A 171 3.19 33.81 -18.86
C SER A 171 3.68 35.02 -18.05
N GLU A 172 2.87 36.07 -17.92
CA GLU A 172 3.18 37.25 -17.11
C GLU A 172 3.33 36.92 -15.61
N HIS A 173 2.56 35.96 -15.08
CA HIS A 173 2.68 35.48 -13.71
C HIS A 173 3.85 34.50 -13.57
N ILE A 174 4.03 33.59 -14.53
CA ILE A 174 5.13 32.61 -14.52
C ILE A 174 6.51 33.29 -14.52
N LYS A 175 6.66 34.37 -15.31
CA LYS A 175 7.92 35.15 -15.39
C LYS A 175 8.30 35.81 -14.05
N GLN A 176 7.37 35.96 -13.11
CA GLN A 176 7.64 36.51 -11.79
C GLN A 176 8.26 35.48 -10.83
N ILE A 177 8.05 34.18 -11.08
CA ILE A 177 8.51 33.10 -10.18
C ILE A 177 10.05 33.05 -10.14
N LYS A 178 10.72 33.21 -11.28
CA LYS A 178 12.18 33.22 -11.39
C LYS A 178 12.84 32.08 -10.59
N PHE A 179 12.21 30.90 -10.62
CA PHE A 179 12.50 29.81 -9.70
C PHE A 179 13.98 29.44 -9.71
N ILE A 180 14.55 29.25 -10.90
CA ILE A 180 15.96 28.86 -11.08
C ILE A 180 16.93 29.95 -10.62
N GLU A 181 16.61 31.23 -10.84
CA GLU A 181 17.45 32.35 -10.41
C GLU A 181 17.52 32.45 -8.88
N ARG A 182 16.41 32.16 -8.19
CA ARG A 182 16.29 32.25 -6.73
C ARG A 182 16.76 30.98 -6.00
N LEU A 183 16.78 29.84 -6.68
CA LEU A 183 17.02 28.53 -6.08
C LEU A 183 18.35 28.41 -5.29
N PRO A 184 19.52 28.87 -5.78
CA PRO A 184 20.78 28.66 -5.07
C PRO A 184 20.81 29.26 -3.67
N SER A 185 20.33 30.50 -3.51
CA SER A 185 20.31 31.18 -2.21
C SER A 185 19.28 30.55 -1.25
N ILE A 186 18.17 30.03 -1.78
CA ILE A 186 17.17 29.33 -0.96
C ILE A 186 17.73 28.00 -0.44
N ILE A 187 18.43 27.23 -1.29
CA ILE A 187 19.09 25.99 -0.89
C ILE A 187 20.10 26.24 0.24
N GLU A 188 20.92 27.28 0.10
CA GLU A 188 21.90 27.68 1.12
C GLU A 188 21.21 27.96 2.47
N ARG A 189 20.13 28.76 2.47
CA ARG A 189 19.34 29.03 3.68
C ARG A 189 18.75 27.77 4.31
N ILE A 190 18.21 26.84 3.50
CA ILE A 190 17.68 25.57 4.00
C ILE A 190 18.79 24.74 4.67
N GLN A 191 19.97 24.68 4.06
CA GLN A 191 21.13 23.97 4.61
C GLN A 191 21.60 24.61 5.92
N GLU A 192 21.68 25.94 5.99
CA GLU A 192 22.02 26.66 7.23
C GLU A 192 21.01 26.38 8.35
N MET A 193 19.72 26.39 8.05
CA MET A 193 18.65 26.06 9.02
C MET A 193 18.75 24.61 9.50
N ARG A 194 19.07 23.67 8.61
CA ARG A 194 19.31 22.27 8.96
C ARG A 194 20.51 22.13 9.91
N VAL A 195 21.65 22.73 9.55
CA VAL A 195 22.91 22.64 10.33
C VAL A 195 22.77 23.33 11.68
N SER A 196 22.22 24.54 11.72
CA SER A 196 21.99 25.26 12.97
C SER A 196 20.94 24.56 13.85
N GLY A 197 19.88 24.02 13.25
CA GLY A 197 18.83 23.29 13.94
C GLY A 197 19.29 22.00 14.62
N ILE A 198 20.30 21.31 14.07
CA ILE A 198 20.89 20.11 14.71
C ILE A 198 21.45 20.42 16.11
N ASN A 199 21.93 21.66 16.32
CA ASN A 199 22.52 22.11 17.58
C ASN A 199 21.53 22.83 18.50
N ASP A 200 20.26 22.95 18.10
CA ASP A 200 19.21 23.61 18.89
C ASP A 200 18.22 22.57 19.42
N ASP A 201 18.25 22.32 20.73
CA ASP A 201 17.37 21.34 21.40
C ASP A 201 15.88 21.59 21.13
N LYS A 202 15.47 22.84 20.84
CA LYS A 202 14.07 23.17 20.54
C LYS A 202 13.66 22.79 19.11
N TYR A 203 14.58 22.83 18.14
CA TYR A 203 14.22 22.68 16.72
C TYR A 203 14.81 21.42 16.08
N LYS A 204 15.72 20.73 16.77
CA LYS A 204 16.45 19.58 16.27
C LYS A 204 15.57 18.49 15.67
N PHE A 205 14.46 18.13 16.32
CA PHE A 205 13.55 17.07 15.87
C PHE A 205 12.84 17.37 14.54
N LEU A 206 12.80 18.62 14.10
CA LEU A 206 12.17 19.01 12.83
C LEU A 206 13.22 19.40 11.79
N ARG A 207 14.09 20.36 12.14
CA ARG A 207 15.06 20.95 11.20
C ARG A 207 16.11 19.98 10.71
N MET A 208 16.41 18.90 11.44
CA MET A 208 17.35 17.87 10.96
C MET A 208 16.90 17.20 9.66
N TYR A 209 15.59 17.18 9.42
CA TYR A 209 14.93 16.59 8.24
C TYR A 209 14.70 17.60 7.12
N TYR A 210 15.12 18.87 7.28
CA TYR A 210 14.97 19.85 6.22
C TYR A 210 15.81 19.47 5.00
N TYR A 211 15.20 19.59 3.83
CA TYR A 211 15.83 19.37 2.55
C TYR A 211 15.22 20.36 1.54
N PRO A 212 15.88 20.63 0.41
CA PRO A 212 15.34 21.53 -0.61
C PRO A 212 14.16 20.88 -1.36
N ASN A 213 13.00 20.89 -0.71
CA ASN A 213 11.73 20.41 -1.25
C ASN A 213 11.16 21.43 -2.24
N ASN A 214 10.76 20.96 -3.43
CA ASN A 214 10.24 21.83 -4.50
C ASN A 214 8.96 22.58 -4.10
N GLU A 215 8.01 21.95 -3.40
CA GLU A 215 6.76 22.58 -2.97
C GLU A 215 7.00 23.62 -1.88
N SER A 216 7.92 23.37 -0.94
CA SER A 216 8.33 24.37 0.05
C SER A 216 9.00 25.57 -0.59
N ILE A 217 9.93 25.34 -1.51
CA ILE A 217 10.64 26.42 -2.22
C ILE A 217 9.66 27.21 -3.08
N PHE A 218 8.76 26.53 -3.78
CA PHE A 218 7.73 27.17 -4.59
C PHE A 218 6.82 28.05 -3.73
N SER A 219 6.28 27.49 -2.65
CA SER A 219 5.42 28.23 -1.70
C SER A 219 6.15 29.44 -1.12
N TYR A 220 7.42 29.29 -0.72
CA TYR A 220 8.24 30.40 -0.23
C TYR A 220 8.35 31.52 -1.27
N ILE A 221 8.68 31.20 -2.52
CA ILE A 221 8.82 32.19 -3.59
C ILE A 221 7.50 32.93 -3.84
N MET A 222 6.38 32.21 -3.88
CA MET A 222 5.06 32.80 -4.11
C MET A 222 4.70 33.81 -3.03
N GLU A 223 4.90 33.44 -1.77
CA GLU A 223 4.60 34.29 -0.60
C GLU A 223 5.59 35.45 -0.46
N SER A 224 6.90 35.20 -0.56
CA SER A 224 7.93 36.23 -0.30
C SER A 224 7.96 37.34 -1.36
N GLU A 225 7.53 37.02 -2.58
CA GLU A 225 7.53 37.94 -3.71
C GLU A 225 6.13 38.45 -4.04
N ASN A 226 5.13 38.05 -3.25
CA ASN A 226 3.73 38.44 -3.40
C ASN A 226 3.21 38.18 -4.82
N ILE A 227 3.55 37.02 -5.38
CA ILE A 227 3.11 36.59 -6.71
C ILE A 227 1.65 36.13 -6.58
N PRO A 228 0.72 36.65 -7.40
CA PRO A 228 -0.68 36.29 -7.28
C PRO A 228 -0.92 34.82 -7.65
N TYR A 229 -1.71 34.12 -6.84
CA TYR A 229 -2.19 32.76 -7.09
C TYR A 229 -3.64 32.59 -6.66
N GLU A 230 -4.32 31.62 -7.25
CA GLU A 230 -5.69 31.22 -6.93
C GLU A 230 -5.71 29.73 -6.58
N ILE A 231 -6.43 29.39 -5.51
CA ILE A 231 -6.62 28.00 -5.11
C ILE A 231 -7.70 27.38 -6.00
N MET A 232 -7.35 26.29 -6.68
CA MET A 232 -8.25 25.59 -7.58
C MET A 232 -9.38 24.88 -6.83
N ASP A 233 -10.58 24.88 -7.42
CA ASP A 233 -11.65 23.97 -7.01
C ASP A 233 -11.16 22.51 -7.11
N GLU A 234 -11.50 21.67 -6.14
CA GLU A 234 -11.01 20.29 -6.04
C GLU A 234 -11.31 19.48 -7.30
N ARG A 235 -12.39 19.80 -8.04
CA ARG A 235 -12.71 19.11 -9.31
C ARG A 235 -11.59 19.23 -10.35
N TRP A 236 -10.86 20.35 -10.37
CA TRP A 236 -9.79 20.62 -11.33
C TRP A 236 -8.42 20.12 -10.84
N HIS A 237 -8.32 19.68 -9.59
CA HIS A 237 -7.11 19.06 -9.05
C HIS A 237 -7.47 18.14 -7.88
N LYS A 238 -8.07 16.98 -8.19
CA LYS A 238 -8.42 15.98 -7.18
C LYS A 238 -7.20 15.15 -6.86
N ILE A 239 -6.64 15.32 -5.66
CA ILE A 239 -5.49 14.54 -5.18
C ILE A 239 -5.99 13.19 -4.63
N ILE A 240 -5.68 12.10 -5.34
CA ILE A 240 -6.03 10.73 -4.96
C ILE A 240 -4.81 10.09 -4.30
N LYS A 241 -4.93 9.80 -2.99
CA LYS A 241 -3.87 9.24 -2.15
C LYS A 241 -4.00 7.72 -2.03
N GLU A 242 -3.42 7.14 -0.99
CA GLU A 242 -3.51 5.72 -0.65
C GLU A 242 -4.67 5.40 0.31
N THR A 243 -5.26 6.42 0.94
CA THR A 243 -6.39 6.25 1.87
C THR A 243 -7.67 5.86 1.12
N PRO A 244 -8.28 4.70 1.42
CA PRO A 244 -9.45 4.24 0.68
C PRO A 244 -10.66 5.12 0.88
N GLN A 245 -11.31 5.47 -0.22
CA GLN A 245 -12.51 6.30 -0.26
C GLN A 245 -13.33 6.00 -1.50
N THR A 246 -14.61 6.40 -1.49
CA THR A 246 -15.43 6.43 -2.70
C THR A 246 -15.07 7.67 -3.52
N LEU A 247 -14.97 7.51 -4.84
CA LEU A 247 -14.71 8.60 -5.77
C LEU A 247 -15.92 8.84 -6.67
N ASP A 248 -16.35 10.10 -6.77
CA ASP A 248 -17.37 10.52 -7.72
C ASP A 248 -16.70 11.08 -8.97
N TRP A 249 -16.46 10.19 -9.94
CA TRP A 249 -15.83 10.52 -11.22
C TRP A 249 -16.58 11.59 -12.02
N ASN A 250 -17.88 11.81 -11.78
CA ASN A 250 -18.61 12.87 -12.48
C ASN A 250 -18.23 14.29 -12.00
N ASN A 251 -17.60 14.39 -10.83
CA ASN A 251 -17.18 15.64 -10.21
C ASN A 251 -15.65 15.78 -10.18
N ILE A 252 -14.92 14.96 -10.94
CA ILE A 252 -13.47 15.02 -11.06
C ILE A 252 -13.13 15.30 -12.52
N GLU A 253 -12.66 16.50 -12.82
CA GLU A 253 -12.21 16.92 -14.15
C GLU A 253 -10.74 16.51 -14.38
N ILE A 254 -9.91 16.62 -13.34
CA ILE A 254 -8.50 16.22 -13.37
C ILE A 254 -8.14 15.48 -12.08
N ALA A 255 -7.65 14.26 -12.24
CA ALA A 255 -7.25 13.37 -11.14
C ALA A 255 -5.71 13.29 -11.04
N HIS A 256 -5.17 13.55 -9.86
CA HIS A 256 -3.74 13.43 -9.54
C HIS A 256 -3.51 12.18 -8.68
N PHE A 257 -2.99 11.11 -9.27
CA PHE A 257 -2.82 9.81 -8.64
C PHE A 257 -1.50 9.69 -7.88
N ILE A 258 -1.45 10.19 -6.64
CA ILE A 258 -0.26 10.09 -5.78
C ILE A 258 0.15 8.63 -5.53
N SER A 259 -0.83 7.73 -5.43
CA SER A 259 -0.63 6.28 -5.24
C SER A 259 -0.18 5.53 -6.50
N LYS A 260 -0.26 6.17 -7.69
CA LYS A 260 0.02 5.57 -9.01
C LYS A 260 -0.91 4.39 -9.33
N LYS A 261 -2.07 4.27 -8.66
CA LYS A 261 -3.09 3.25 -8.93
C LYS A 261 -3.94 3.61 -10.16
N PHE A 262 -3.33 3.62 -11.34
CA PHE A 262 -3.97 4.07 -12.57
C PHE A 262 -5.08 3.13 -13.07
N SER A 263 -5.01 1.83 -12.73
CA SER A 263 -6.06 0.84 -13.01
C SER A 263 -7.44 1.26 -12.47
N MET A 264 -7.48 2.07 -11.40
CA MET A 264 -8.69 2.67 -10.86
C MET A 264 -9.42 3.57 -11.87
N PHE A 265 -8.69 4.32 -12.69
CA PHE A 265 -9.29 5.16 -13.73
C PHE A 265 -9.59 4.33 -14.99
N PHE A 266 -8.60 3.55 -15.41
CA PHE A 266 -8.64 2.87 -16.70
C PHE A 266 -9.56 1.65 -16.73
N GLN A 267 -9.89 1.06 -15.56
CA GLN A 267 -10.83 -0.04 -15.37
C GLN A 267 -10.69 -1.17 -16.41
N ASP A 268 -9.45 -1.51 -16.72
CA ASP A 268 -9.05 -2.43 -17.79
C ASP A 268 -8.61 -3.81 -17.28
N LYS A 269 -8.76 -4.05 -15.97
CA LYS A 269 -8.37 -5.30 -15.32
C LYS A 269 -9.57 -6.17 -15.01
N THR A 270 -9.47 -7.45 -15.36
CA THR A 270 -10.39 -8.48 -14.90
C THR A 270 -10.12 -8.81 -13.43
N LYS A 271 -11.19 -8.94 -12.65
CA LYS A 271 -11.15 -9.03 -11.18
C LYS A 271 -11.85 -10.31 -10.72
N LEU A 272 -11.19 -11.12 -9.90
CA LEU A 272 -11.77 -12.31 -9.26
C LEU A 272 -11.61 -12.24 -7.75
N ILE A 273 -12.68 -12.55 -7.03
CA ILE A 273 -12.65 -12.91 -5.61
C ILE A 273 -12.93 -14.41 -5.50
N TYR A 274 -12.18 -15.13 -4.68
CA TYR A 274 -12.55 -16.50 -4.34
C TYR A 274 -12.30 -16.86 -2.88
N SER A 275 -13.06 -17.85 -2.42
CA SER A 275 -12.88 -18.47 -1.12
C SER A 275 -12.98 -19.99 -1.22
N ILE A 276 -12.51 -20.69 -0.19
CA ILE A 276 -12.59 -22.15 -0.11
C ILE A 276 -13.32 -22.58 1.16
N TYR A 277 -14.19 -23.59 1.04
CA TYR A 277 -14.78 -24.26 2.21
C TYR A 277 -14.87 -25.76 1.97
N ILE A 278 -13.93 -26.49 2.57
CA ILE A 278 -13.84 -27.95 2.50
C ILE A 278 -14.07 -28.51 3.89
N GLU A 279 -15.18 -29.22 4.06
CA GLU A 279 -15.47 -29.86 5.34
C GLU A 279 -14.55 -31.07 5.57
N ILE A 280 -13.82 -31.04 6.68
CA ILE A 280 -12.98 -32.16 7.13
C ILE A 280 -13.82 -33.08 8.03
N PRO A 281 -13.89 -34.40 7.75
CA PRO A 281 -14.54 -35.35 8.65
C PRO A 281 -13.89 -35.39 10.03
N ASP A 282 -14.69 -35.66 11.07
CA ASP A 282 -14.26 -35.57 12.47
C ASP A 282 -13.04 -36.45 12.77
N GLU A 283 -12.96 -37.62 12.15
CA GLU A 283 -11.85 -38.58 12.29
C GLU A 283 -10.53 -38.11 11.63
N ARG A 284 -10.59 -37.09 10.78
CA ARG A 284 -9.42 -36.50 10.08
C ARG A 284 -9.05 -35.11 10.62
N LEU A 285 -9.74 -34.62 11.64
CA LEU A 285 -9.39 -33.36 12.30
C LEU A 285 -8.05 -33.48 13.05
N ASP A 286 -7.23 -32.46 12.88
CA ASP A 286 -6.00 -32.31 13.65
C ASP A 286 -6.26 -31.88 15.10
N LYS A 287 -5.20 -31.85 15.92
CA LYS A 287 -5.31 -31.59 17.36
C LYS A 287 -4.39 -30.46 17.82
N PRO A 288 -4.57 -29.23 17.31
CA PRO A 288 -3.78 -28.08 17.74
C PRO A 288 -4.15 -27.67 19.16
N ARG A 289 -3.28 -26.88 19.79
CA ARG A 289 -3.54 -26.31 21.12
C ARG A 289 -4.75 -25.37 21.06
N GLY A 290 -5.75 -25.65 21.90
CA GLY A 290 -6.97 -24.85 22.03
C GLY A 290 -6.94 -23.86 23.20
N PRO A 291 -7.95 -22.99 23.32
CA PRO A 291 -8.16 -22.16 24.51
C PRO A 291 -8.25 -23.04 25.77
N LYS A 292 -7.67 -22.58 26.89
CA LYS A 292 -7.64 -23.36 28.14
C LYS A 292 -9.02 -23.54 28.78
N ASP A 293 -9.94 -22.65 28.45
CA ASP A 293 -11.32 -22.57 28.94
C ASP A 293 -12.34 -23.31 28.07
N ASP A 294 -11.93 -23.84 26.91
CA ASP A 294 -12.78 -24.68 26.05
C ASP A 294 -12.25 -26.12 26.00
N PRO A 295 -12.95 -27.10 26.59
CA PRO A 295 -12.52 -28.50 26.58
C PRO A 295 -12.69 -29.17 25.21
N VAL A 296 -13.38 -28.54 24.25
CA VAL A 296 -13.59 -29.09 22.91
C VAL A 296 -12.36 -28.85 22.04
N ASN A 297 -11.97 -29.87 21.26
CA ASN A 297 -10.92 -29.74 20.28
C ASN A 297 -11.15 -28.50 19.37
N LYS A 298 -10.11 -27.66 19.23
CA LYS A 298 -10.17 -26.39 18.50
C LYS A 298 -10.65 -26.56 17.05
N SER A 299 -10.20 -27.59 16.35
CA SER A 299 -10.58 -27.85 14.95
C SER A 299 -12.06 -28.24 14.85
N LYS A 300 -12.56 -29.06 15.79
CA LYS A 300 -13.98 -29.40 15.91
C LYS A 300 -14.84 -28.15 16.19
N ARG A 301 -14.45 -27.33 17.17
CA ARG A 301 -15.16 -26.09 17.50
C ARG A 301 -15.22 -25.13 16.30
N THR A 302 -14.12 -25.02 15.58
CA THR A 302 -14.02 -24.20 14.36
C THR A 302 -14.99 -24.67 13.29
N LYS A 303 -15.05 -25.98 13.04
CA LYS A 303 -15.99 -26.60 12.10
C LYS A 303 -17.45 -26.29 12.46
N GLU A 304 -17.83 -26.49 13.73
CA GLU A 304 -19.20 -26.25 14.21
C GLU A 304 -19.63 -24.79 14.00
N ARG A 305 -18.77 -23.82 14.39
CA ARG A 305 -19.07 -22.38 14.27
C ARG A 305 -19.14 -21.91 12.82
N LEU A 306 -18.26 -22.41 11.95
CA LEU A 306 -18.30 -22.09 10.52
C LEU A 306 -19.56 -22.62 9.86
N ALA A 307 -19.98 -23.84 10.19
CA ALA A 307 -21.16 -24.47 9.61
C ALA A 307 -22.44 -23.67 9.88
N GLU A 308 -22.54 -23.02 11.05
CA GLU A 308 -23.68 -22.17 11.44
C GLU A 308 -23.79 -20.89 10.58
N TYR A 309 -22.67 -20.30 10.17
CA TYR A 309 -22.63 -19.00 9.47
C TYR A 309 -22.31 -19.08 7.98
N LYS A 310 -22.06 -20.28 7.44
CA LYS A 310 -21.60 -20.48 6.06
C LYS A 310 -22.43 -19.73 5.00
N ASP A 311 -23.77 -19.75 5.10
CA ASP A 311 -24.63 -19.14 4.10
C ASP A 311 -24.57 -17.61 4.17
N LYS A 312 -24.44 -17.06 5.39
CA LYS A 312 -24.27 -15.61 5.59
C LYS A 312 -22.92 -15.13 5.04
N LEU A 313 -21.84 -15.86 5.30
CA LEU A 313 -20.50 -15.56 4.79
C LEU A 313 -20.47 -15.63 3.26
N HIS A 314 -21.03 -16.70 2.68
CA HIS A 314 -21.13 -16.84 1.24
C HIS A 314 -21.91 -15.68 0.58
N ASN A 315 -23.04 -15.28 1.15
CA ASN A 315 -23.83 -14.15 0.65
C ASN A 315 -23.09 -12.81 0.81
N ASN A 316 -22.39 -12.59 1.93
CA ASN A 316 -21.56 -11.40 2.15
C ASN A 316 -20.48 -11.28 1.05
N HIS A 317 -19.78 -12.37 0.74
CA HIS A 317 -18.76 -12.38 -0.31
C HIS A 317 -19.37 -12.14 -1.71
N LEU A 318 -20.50 -12.78 -2.01
CA LEU A 318 -21.21 -12.58 -3.29
C LEU A 318 -21.63 -11.13 -3.48
N GLU A 319 -22.20 -10.51 -2.44
CA GLU A 319 -22.66 -9.12 -2.50
C GLU A 319 -21.48 -8.15 -2.63
N TYR A 320 -20.36 -8.39 -1.92
CA TYR A 320 -19.16 -7.58 -2.05
C TYR A 320 -18.59 -7.67 -3.47
N ALA A 321 -18.38 -8.88 -3.97
CA ALA A 321 -17.86 -9.10 -5.32
C ALA A 321 -18.70 -8.40 -6.39
N LYS A 322 -20.04 -8.50 -6.28
CA LYS A 322 -20.97 -7.81 -7.17
C LYS A 322 -20.81 -6.30 -7.13
N ASN A 323 -20.70 -5.71 -5.93
CA ASN A 323 -20.60 -4.26 -5.77
C ASN A 323 -19.28 -3.69 -6.29
N VAL A 324 -18.19 -4.47 -6.22
CA VAL A 324 -16.86 -4.05 -6.72
C VAL A 324 -16.59 -4.47 -8.16
N GLY A 325 -17.58 -5.08 -8.83
CA GLY A 325 -17.47 -5.50 -10.23
C GLY A 325 -16.54 -6.69 -10.47
N ALA A 326 -16.35 -7.56 -9.45
CA ALA A 326 -15.55 -8.76 -9.54
C ALA A 326 -16.41 -10.02 -9.73
N GLU A 327 -15.86 -11.03 -10.39
CA GLU A 327 -16.43 -12.37 -10.35
C GLU A 327 -16.19 -13.00 -8.97
N TYR A 328 -17.13 -13.80 -8.47
CA TYR A 328 -16.94 -14.58 -7.26
C TYR A 328 -16.96 -16.08 -7.53
N LYS A 329 -15.93 -16.79 -7.07
CA LYS A 329 -15.87 -18.26 -7.09
C LYS A 329 -15.76 -18.82 -5.68
N HIS A 330 -16.51 -19.89 -5.41
CA HIS A 330 -16.43 -20.61 -4.16
C HIS A 330 -16.06 -22.06 -4.43
N PHE A 331 -14.92 -22.50 -3.89
CA PHE A 331 -14.44 -23.86 -4.10
C PHE A 331 -14.77 -24.75 -2.90
N GLY A 332 -15.40 -25.88 -3.19
CA GLY A 332 -15.69 -26.93 -2.22
C GLY A 332 -14.81 -28.15 -2.43
N ARG A 333 -15.25 -29.28 -1.87
CA ARG A 333 -14.63 -30.59 -2.11
C ARG A 333 -15.08 -31.12 -3.47
N ASP A 334 -14.20 -31.06 -4.47
CA ASP A 334 -14.42 -31.55 -5.83
C ASP A 334 -13.32 -32.52 -6.28
N ASP A 335 -13.44 -33.08 -7.49
CA ASP A 335 -12.45 -34.02 -8.05
C ASP A 335 -11.06 -33.39 -8.16
N ARG A 336 -10.99 -32.09 -8.46
CA ARG A 336 -9.74 -31.33 -8.53
C ARG A 336 -9.04 -31.27 -7.18
N TYR A 337 -9.78 -31.00 -6.12
CA TYR A 337 -9.24 -31.03 -4.76
C TYR A 337 -8.78 -32.44 -4.36
N GLU A 338 -9.56 -33.49 -4.67
CA GLU A 338 -9.15 -34.87 -4.33
C GLU A 338 -7.89 -35.29 -5.09
N GLU A 339 -7.75 -34.90 -6.35
CA GLU A 339 -6.52 -35.09 -7.13
C GLU A 339 -5.34 -34.36 -6.48
N PHE A 340 -5.50 -33.07 -6.17
CA PHE A 340 -4.45 -32.27 -5.49
C PHE A 340 -4.06 -32.88 -4.15
N ARG A 341 -5.04 -33.29 -3.34
CA ARG A 341 -4.84 -33.91 -2.04
C ARG A 341 -4.06 -35.22 -2.14
N SER A 342 -4.29 -36.01 -3.19
CA SER A 342 -3.62 -37.29 -3.38
C SER A 342 -2.10 -37.17 -3.58
N ARG A 343 -1.60 -35.98 -3.97
CA ARG A 343 -0.17 -35.68 -4.10
C ARG A 343 0.54 -35.58 -2.75
N PHE A 344 -0.17 -35.25 -1.68
CA PHE A 344 0.41 -34.99 -0.35
C PHE A 344 -0.13 -35.95 0.73
N PRO A 345 0.02 -37.28 0.57
CA PRO A 345 -0.55 -38.28 1.49
C PRO A 345 0.01 -38.22 2.92
N GLN A 346 1.18 -37.59 3.10
CA GLN A 346 1.88 -37.42 4.37
C GLN A 346 1.40 -36.21 5.19
N LEU A 347 0.71 -35.26 4.55
CA LEU A 347 0.25 -34.03 5.20
C LEU A 347 -1.13 -34.20 5.82
N SER A 348 -1.44 -33.39 6.84
CA SER A 348 -2.79 -33.34 7.37
C SER A 348 -3.73 -32.73 6.33
N GLU A 349 -5.03 -33.08 6.37
CA GLU A 349 -5.98 -32.49 5.43
C GLU A 349 -6.09 -30.97 5.60
N TYR A 350 -5.85 -30.46 6.81
CA TYR A 350 -5.75 -29.02 7.05
C TYR A 350 -4.58 -28.37 6.30
N ASP A 351 -3.39 -28.97 6.33
CA ASP A 351 -2.22 -28.44 5.62
C ASP A 351 -2.46 -28.48 4.10
N VAL A 352 -3.03 -29.58 3.59
CA VAL A 352 -3.38 -29.73 2.17
C VAL A 352 -4.38 -28.65 1.71
N ILE A 353 -5.41 -28.35 2.50
CA ILE A 353 -6.37 -27.27 2.20
C ILE A 353 -5.68 -25.91 2.14
N ASN A 354 -4.72 -25.66 3.04
CA ASN A 354 -3.96 -24.41 3.06
C ASN A 354 -2.95 -24.30 1.91
N LEU A 355 -2.38 -25.41 1.43
CA LEU A 355 -1.64 -25.42 0.17
C LEU A 355 -2.59 -25.20 -1.02
N TYR A 356 -3.77 -25.83 -0.99
CA TYR A 356 -4.73 -25.75 -2.08
C TYR A 356 -5.24 -24.32 -2.33
N LYS A 357 -5.45 -23.50 -1.29
CA LYS A 357 -5.79 -22.08 -1.49
C LYS A 357 -4.72 -21.33 -2.28
N VAL A 358 -3.43 -21.55 -1.99
CA VAL A 358 -2.33 -20.88 -2.72
C VAL A 358 -2.22 -21.43 -4.15
N TYR A 359 -2.44 -22.74 -4.34
CA TYR A 359 -2.48 -23.36 -5.66
C TYR A 359 -3.59 -22.79 -6.54
N LEU A 360 -4.77 -22.58 -5.96
CA LEU A 360 -5.87 -21.92 -6.65
C LEU A 360 -5.53 -20.47 -7.00
N LEU A 361 -4.79 -19.73 -6.15
CA LEU A 361 -4.35 -18.36 -6.47
C LEU A 361 -3.47 -18.36 -7.72
N ASP A 362 -2.45 -19.23 -7.77
CA ASP A 362 -1.58 -19.40 -8.94
C ASP A 362 -2.39 -19.77 -10.20
N CYS A 363 -3.35 -20.67 -10.07
CA CYS A 363 -4.17 -21.07 -11.22
C CYS A 363 -5.09 -19.95 -11.70
N MET A 364 -5.77 -19.27 -10.80
CA MET A 364 -6.76 -18.25 -11.16
C MET A 364 -6.10 -16.99 -11.74
N THR A 365 -4.88 -16.64 -11.32
CA THR A 365 -4.17 -15.51 -11.91
C THR A 365 -3.78 -15.74 -13.37
N LYS A 366 -3.87 -16.96 -13.89
CA LYS A 366 -3.69 -17.25 -15.33
C LYS A 366 -4.90 -16.85 -16.17
N ASP A 367 -6.07 -16.74 -15.54
CA ASP A 367 -7.36 -16.44 -16.18
C ASP A 367 -7.85 -15.01 -15.90
N TYR A 368 -7.38 -14.38 -14.81
CA TYR A 368 -7.76 -13.03 -14.37
C TYR A 368 -6.53 -12.20 -14.05
N ASP A 369 -6.60 -10.90 -14.32
CA ASP A 369 -5.48 -9.98 -14.09
C ASP A 369 -5.19 -9.77 -12.60
N LEU A 370 -6.25 -9.68 -11.79
CA LEU A 370 -6.18 -9.47 -10.35
C LEU A 370 -7.08 -10.46 -9.62
N VAL A 371 -6.49 -11.23 -8.70
CA VAL A 371 -7.19 -12.24 -7.92
C VAL A 371 -7.03 -11.98 -6.43
N LEU A 372 -8.16 -11.85 -5.73
CA LEU A 372 -8.27 -11.77 -4.29
C LEU A 372 -8.75 -13.10 -3.73
N TYR A 373 -7.90 -13.74 -2.93
CA TYR A 373 -8.29 -14.80 -2.02
C TYR A 373 -8.74 -14.24 -0.68
N VAL A 374 -9.85 -14.76 -0.15
CA VAL A 374 -10.23 -14.59 1.25
C VAL A 374 -10.54 -15.95 1.88
N ASP A 375 -10.03 -16.18 3.09
CA ASP A 375 -10.47 -17.27 3.95
C ASP A 375 -12.00 -17.14 4.13
N PHE A 376 -12.69 -18.28 4.26
CA PHE A 376 -14.15 -18.27 4.28
C PHE A 376 -14.77 -17.56 5.50
N ASP A 377 -13.99 -17.30 6.55
CA ASP A 377 -14.34 -16.52 7.73
C ASP A 377 -13.92 -15.05 7.68
N VAL A 378 -13.56 -14.55 6.52
CA VAL A 378 -13.42 -13.10 6.32
C VAL A 378 -14.82 -12.50 6.16
N TRP A 379 -15.05 -11.32 6.74
CA TRP A 379 -16.28 -10.56 6.57
C TRP A 379 -15.97 -9.23 5.89
N PHE A 380 -16.68 -8.92 4.80
CA PHE A 380 -16.64 -7.60 4.18
C PHE A 380 -17.60 -6.65 4.90
N ASP A 381 -17.07 -5.58 5.50
CA ASP A 381 -17.85 -4.57 6.24
C ASP A 381 -18.26 -3.39 5.34
N LYS A 382 -17.43 -3.02 4.35
CA LYS A 382 -17.63 -1.87 3.47
C LYS A 382 -17.72 -2.28 2.02
N PHE A 383 -18.90 -2.15 1.43
CA PHE A 383 -19.21 -2.64 0.09
C PHE A 383 -18.94 -1.62 -1.00
N GLU A 384 -18.88 -0.34 -0.62
CA GLU A 384 -18.61 0.80 -1.48
C GLU A 384 -17.12 1.02 -1.75
N ILE A 385 -16.24 0.35 -1.00
CA ILE A 385 -14.79 0.45 -1.16
C ILE A 385 -14.28 -0.73 -2.00
N ASN A 386 -13.93 -0.45 -3.26
CA ASN A 386 -13.37 -1.43 -4.19
C ASN A 386 -11.90 -1.72 -3.87
N THR A 387 -11.61 -2.86 -3.22
CA THR A 387 -10.23 -3.21 -2.82
C THR A 387 -9.25 -3.27 -3.99
N PHE A 388 -9.71 -3.65 -5.20
CA PHE A 388 -8.87 -3.72 -6.39
C PHE A 388 -8.33 -2.35 -6.84
N ASP A 389 -9.06 -1.29 -6.51
CA ASP A 389 -8.68 0.07 -6.88
C ASP A 389 -7.60 0.63 -5.93
N TRP A 390 -7.36 0.00 -4.78
CA TRP A 390 -6.45 0.53 -3.75
C TRP A 390 -5.26 -0.38 -3.42
N LEU A 391 -5.44 -1.70 -3.41
CA LEU A 391 -4.35 -2.67 -3.15
C LEU A 391 -3.40 -2.79 -4.34
N LYS A 392 -2.09 -2.89 -4.10
CA LYS A 392 -1.02 -2.82 -5.13
C LYS A 392 -0.74 -4.16 -5.83
N ALA A 393 -1.75 -5.00 -5.97
CA ALA A 393 -1.63 -6.39 -6.39
C ALA A 393 -1.16 -6.61 -7.84
N GLU A 394 -1.17 -5.57 -8.68
CA GLU A 394 -0.59 -5.62 -10.04
C GLU A 394 0.89 -6.04 -10.00
N HIS A 395 1.63 -5.58 -8.98
CA HIS A 395 3.07 -5.76 -8.89
C HIS A 395 3.57 -6.22 -7.52
N CYS A 396 2.74 -6.23 -6.49
CA CYS A 396 3.09 -6.67 -5.14
C CYS A 396 2.21 -7.84 -4.70
N LEU A 397 2.74 -8.72 -3.86
CA LEU A 397 1.92 -9.65 -3.09
C LEU A 397 1.26 -8.88 -1.94
N CYS A 398 -0.04 -8.63 -2.04
CA CYS A 398 -0.80 -8.00 -0.97
C CYS A 398 -1.21 -9.07 0.05
N CYS A 399 -0.55 -9.09 1.21
CA CYS A 399 -0.80 -10.05 2.27
C CYS A 399 -0.39 -9.44 3.62
N ASP A 400 -1.12 -9.75 4.70
CA ASP A 400 -0.67 -9.37 6.04
C ASP A 400 0.59 -10.16 6.41
N ALA A 401 1.56 -9.43 6.97
CA ALA A 401 2.85 -9.97 7.36
C ALA A 401 3.39 -9.20 8.58
N SER A 402 3.91 -9.91 9.56
CA SER A 402 4.48 -9.36 10.80
C SER A 402 5.98 -9.65 10.86
N ASN A 403 6.78 -8.73 11.38
CA ASN A 403 8.19 -9.01 11.67
C ASN A 403 8.32 -9.94 12.89
N ALA A 404 9.56 -10.31 13.23
CA ALA A 404 9.87 -11.14 14.38
C ALA A 404 9.25 -10.60 15.70
N GLU A 405 9.47 -9.32 16.00
CA GLU A 405 9.03 -8.68 17.24
C GLU A 405 7.51 -8.65 17.36
N ASP A 406 6.82 -8.20 16.32
CA ASP A 406 5.35 -8.14 16.23
C ASP A 406 4.72 -9.54 16.35
N SER A 407 5.46 -10.58 15.96
CA SER A 407 5.06 -11.98 16.07
C SER A 407 5.34 -12.58 17.45
N GLY A 408 5.94 -11.83 18.37
CA GLY A 408 6.30 -12.28 19.72
C GLY A 408 7.62 -13.07 19.78
N VAL A 409 8.42 -13.05 18.72
CA VAL A 409 9.75 -13.67 18.67
C VAL A 409 10.75 -12.81 19.42
N LYS A 410 11.47 -13.42 20.36
CA LYS A 410 12.54 -12.75 21.11
C LYS A 410 13.89 -13.25 20.63
N LEU A 411 14.38 -12.59 19.59
CA LEU A 411 15.73 -12.82 19.09
C LEU A 411 16.74 -12.60 20.21
N TRP A 412 17.76 -13.46 20.29
CA TRP A 412 18.89 -13.36 21.24
C TRP A 412 18.56 -13.56 22.73
N ASP A 413 17.31 -13.92 23.07
CA ASP A 413 16.94 -14.29 24.44
C ASP A 413 17.12 -15.81 24.65
N ALA A 414 18.24 -16.19 25.27
CA ALA A 414 18.52 -17.59 25.59
C ALA A 414 17.46 -18.22 26.53
N LEU A 415 16.83 -17.42 27.39
CA LEU A 415 15.78 -17.90 28.30
C LEU A 415 14.47 -18.14 27.54
N TYR A 416 14.17 -17.34 26.52
CA TYR A 416 13.06 -17.56 25.60
C TYR A 416 13.21 -18.91 24.87
N LEU A 417 14.36 -19.18 24.24
CA LEU A 417 14.59 -20.45 23.53
C LEU A 417 14.59 -21.65 24.49
N LYS A 418 15.15 -21.49 25.70
CA LYS A 418 15.18 -22.55 26.72
C LYS A 418 13.78 -22.93 27.21
N ASN A 419 12.86 -21.97 27.30
CA ASN A 419 11.49 -22.17 27.79
C ASN A 419 10.47 -22.15 26.64
N TYR A 420 10.91 -22.38 25.41
CA TYR A 420 10.06 -22.34 24.24
C TYR A 420 9.02 -23.48 24.32
N ASP A 421 7.74 -23.11 24.32
CA ASP A 421 6.60 -24.04 24.44
C ASP A 421 5.46 -23.52 23.55
N LYS A 422 5.62 -23.71 22.25
CA LYS A 422 4.69 -23.28 21.20
C LYS A 422 4.32 -24.46 20.32
N ASP A 423 3.09 -24.44 19.79
CA ASP A 423 2.66 -25.43 18.81
C ASP A 423 2.87 -24.91 17.38
N PHE A 424 2.82 -25.83 16.42
CA PHE A 424 3.05 -25.57 14.99
C PHE A 424 2.13 -24.55 14.33
N ARG A 425 1.03 -24.14 14.98
CA ARG A 425 0.18 -23.06 14.47
C ARG A 425 0.55 -21.68 15.02
N SER A 426 1.52 -21.57 15.92
CA SER A 426 1.91 -20.29 16.51
C SER A 426 2.73 -19.45 15.51
N PRO A 427 2.57 -18.11 15.50
CA PRO A 427 3.40 -17.22 14.69
C PRO A 427 4.90 -17.43 14.92
N GLU A 428 5.32 -17.66 16.16
CA GLU A 428 6.72 -17.89 16.51
C GLU A 428 7.27 -19.20 15.93
N ALA A 429 6.46 -20.27 15.88
CA ALA A 429 6.88 -21.54 15.27
C ALA A 429 7.13 -21.36 13.78
N LYS A 430 6.23 -20.64 13.09
CA LYS A 430 6.33 -20.33 11.67
C LYS A 430 7.56 -19.51 11.33
N TYR A 431 7.88 -18.53 12.17
CA TYR A 431 9.10 -17.73 12.06
C TYR A 431 10.34 -18.62 12.11
N TRP A 432 10.50 -19.39 13.20
CA TRP A 432 11.70 -20.21 13.39
C TRP A 432 11.84 -21.33 12.35
N ASN A 433 10.73 -21.88 11.87
CA ASN A 433 10.73 -22.88 10.79
C ASN A 433 11.27 -22.27 9.49
N CYS A 434 10.77 -21.11 9.06
CA CYS A 434 11.28 -20.41 7.88
C CYS A 434 12.74 -19.96 8.08
N HIS A 435 13.07 -19.43 9.26
CA HIS A 435 14.44 -19.04 9.59
C HIS A 435 15.41 -20.23 9.47
N ALA A 436 15.00 -21.44 9.89
CA ALA A 436 15.79 -22.65 9.69
C ALA A 436 15.99 -22.94 8.21
N MET A 437 14.91 -22.92 7.40
CA MET A 437 14.97 -23.15 5.95
C MET A 437 15.90 -22.16 5.23
N LEU A 438 15.82 -20.86 5.56
CA LEU A 438 16.71 -19.85 4.98
C LEU A 438 18.16 -20.03 5.41
N SER A 439 18.39 -20.51 6.64
CA SER A 439 19.74 -20.77 7.14
C SER A 439 20.39 -21.96 6.42
N GLU A 440 19.64 -23.01 6.09
CA GLU A 440 20.15 -24.15 5.29
C GLU A 440 20.56 -23.73 3.87
N GLU A 441 19.90 -22.72 3.32
CA GLU A 441 20.21 -22.15 2.00
C GLU A 441 21.32 -21.08 2.04
N ASP A 442 21.97 -20.87 3.18
CA ASP A 442 22.97 -19.80 3.40
C ASP A 442 22.43 -18.38 3.06
N VAL A 443 21.13 -18.14 3.28
CA VAL A 443 20.44 -16.85 3.07
C VAL A 443 20.21 -16.13 4.41
N GLU A 444 20.22 -14.79 4.39
CA GLU A 444 19.87 -13.99 5.58
C GLU A 444 18.50 -14.41 6.12
N PRO A 445 18.42 -14.94 7.34
CA PRO A 445 17.25 -15.68 7.76
C PRO A 445 16.21 -14.84 8.51
N ASP A 446 16.43 -13.53 8.68
CA ASP A 446 15.37 -12.62 9.13
C ASP A 446 14.22 -12.62 8.11
N ASN A 447 13.00 -12.83 8.61
CA ASN A 447 11.86 -13.14 7.75
C ASN A 447 10.54 -12.64 8.35
N TYR A 448 9.53 -12.53 7.48
CA TYR A 448 8.18 -12.18 7.91
C TYR A 448 7.33 -13.41 8.26
N VAL A 449 6.44 -13.26 9.23
CA VAL A 449 5.37 -14.23 9.50
C VAL A 449 4.09 -13.77 8.80
N PHE A 450 3.64 -14.56 7.82
CA PHE A 450 2.46 -14.24 7.01
C PHE A 450 1.16 -14.68 7.68
N ASN A 451 0.07 -13.95 7.42
CA ASN A 451 -1.28 -14.42 7.58
C ASN A 451 -1.94 -14.53 6.21
N THR A 452 -2.09 -15.75 5.71
CA THR A 452 -2.58 -16.01 4.35
C THR A 452 -4.11 -16.05 4.24
N GLY A 453 -4.82 -15.49 5.23
CA GLY A 453 -6.28 -15.44 5.20
C GLY A 453 -6.84 -14.39 4.26
N ILE A 454 -6.04 -13.42 3.83
CA ILE A 454 -6.36 -12.48 2.77
C ILE A 454 -5.10 -12.34 1.92
N MET A 455 -5.21 -12.66 0.64
CA MET A 455 -4.09 -12.55 -0.31
C MET A 455 -4.60 -11.98 -1.62
N MET A 456 -3.90 -11.01 -2.20
CA MET A 456 -4.20 -10.51 -3.53
C MET A 456 -2.94 -10.43 -4.37
N ALA A 457 -3.02 -10.93 -5.61
CA ALA A 457 -1.87 -10.96 -6.52
C ALA A 457 -2.32 -10.97 -7.98
N SER A 458 -1.41 -10.55 -8.87
CA SER A 458 -1.47 -10.76 -10.31
C SER A 458 -0.67 -12.00 -10.72
N ARG A 459 -0.81 -12.40 -11.99
CA ARG A 459 -0.01 -13.48 -12.59
C ARG A 459 1.50 -13.24 -12.43
N LYS A 460 1.95 -12.02 -12.72
CA LYS A 460 3.36 -11.62 -12.64
C LYS A 460 3.90 -11.86 -11.22
N VAL A 461 3.10 -11.54 -10.20
CA VAL A 461 3.48 -11.74 -8.80
C VAL A 461 3.55 -13.23 -8.47
N MET A 462 2.56 -14.03 -8.89
CA MET A 462 2.53 -15.47 -8.61
C MET A 462 3.62 -16.25 -9.35
N GLU A 463 3.91 -15.89 -10.61
CA GLU A 463 5.03 -16.47 -11.38
C GLU A 463 6.38 -16.15 -10.73
N LYS A 464 6.55 -14.94 -10.16
CA LYS A 464 7.75 -14.58 -9.41
C LYS A 464 7.83 -15.32 -8.07
N LEU A 465 6.71 -15.48 -7.38
CA LEU A 465 6.65 -16.23 -6.12
C LEU A 465 7.02 -17.69 -6.31
N ASP A 466 6.65 -18.27 -7.45
CA ASP A 466 7.00 -19.64 -7.85
C ASP A 466 6.82 -20.67 -6.72
N TYR A 467 5.63 -20.66 -6.13
CA TYR A 467 5.36 -21.38 -4.89
C TYR A 467 5.41 -22.90 -5.04
N PHE A 468 5.09 -23.43 -6.24
CA PHE A 468 4.81 -24.86 -6.45
C PHE A 468 5.79 -25.61 -7.35
N SER A 469 6.76 -24.94 -7.99
CA SER A 469 7.67 -25.59 -8.95
C SER A 469 8.52 -26.69 -8.32
N ASP A 470 8.94 -26.51 -7.07
CA ASP A 470 9.86 -27.34 -6.28
C ASP A 470 9.24 -27.73 -4.91
N ILE A 471 7.91 -27.68 -4.79
CA ILE A 471 7.22 -27.89 -3.50
C ILE A 471 7.56 -29.23 -2.84
N ASP A 472 7.87 -30.27 -3.62
CA ASP A 472 8.25 -31.57 -3.06
C ASP A 472 9.62 -31.48 -2.35
N ASP A 473 10.60 -30.77 -2.93
CA ASP A 473 11.91 -30.53 -2.32
C ASP A 473 11.80 -29.64 -1.08
N VAL A 474 10.93 -28.61 -1.13
CA VAL A 474 10.64 -27.74 0.02
C VAL A 474 10.05 -28.54 1.18
N LEU A 475 9.10 -29.45 0.91
CA LEU A 475 8.50 -30.29 1.94
C LEU A 475 9.49 -31.31 2.52
N ASP A 476 10.40 -31.84 1.71
CA ASP A 476 11.47 -32.72 2.16
C ASP A 476 12.45 -31.97 3.08
N MET A 477 12.86 -30.74 2.74
CA MET A 477 13.66 -29.89 3.62
C MET A 477 12.95 -29.61 4.96
N MET A 478 11.67 -29.23 4.93
CA MET A 478 10.89 -29.01 6.16
C MET A 478 10.81 -30.26 7.03
N LYS A 479 10.78 -31.45 6.41
CA LYS A 479 10.79 -32.72 7.12
C LYS A 479 12.15 -33.01 7.75
N GLU A 480 13.26 -32.75 7.05
CA GLU A 480 14.61 -32.90 7.58
C GLU A 480 14.84 -31.97 8.79
N LEU A 481 14.43 -30.70 8.69
CA LEU A 481 14.62 -29.71 9.75
C LEU A 481 13.85 -29.97 11.05
N LYS A 482 12.82 -30.82 10.98
CA LYS A 482 12.11 -31.33 12.15
C LYS A 482 12.90 -32.38 12.93
N GLU A 483 13.85 -33.04 12.28
CA GLU A 483 14.67 -34.10 12.87
C GLU A 483 16.09 -33.60 13.17
N ASP A 484 16.64 -32.73 12.32
CA ASP A 484 17.98 -32.17 12.44
C ASP A 484 17.99 -30.71 11.95
N SER A 485 18.10 -29.76 12.87
CA SER A 485 18.34 -28.35 12.55
C SER A 485 19.22 -27.69 13.59
N ILE A 486 19.67 -26.47 13.29
CA ILE A 486 20.52 -25.65 14.19
C ILE A 486 19.82 -25.26 15.51
N TYR A 487 18.50 -25.49 15.63
CA TYR A 487 17.71 -25.06 16.78
C TYR A 487 17.63 -26.11 17.89
N PRO A 488 17.34 -25.71 19.15
CA PRO A 488 17.07 -26.65 20.22
C PRO A 488 15.87 -27.56 19.93
N PRO A 489 15.84 -28.82 20.43
CA PRO A 489 14.77 -29.78 20.14
C PRO A 489 13.35 -29.25 20.40
N GLN A 490 13.14 -28.47 21.47
CA GLN A 490 11.82 -27.89 21.78
C GLN A 490 11.30 -26.88 20.74
N VAL A 491 12.19 -26.28 19.94
CA VAL A 491 11.83 -25.42 18.80
C VAL A 491 11.57 -26.29 17.57
N GLN A 492 12.41 -27.29 17.31
CA GLN A 492 12.21 -28.24 16.19
C GLN A 492 10.87 -28.98 16.30
N GLU A 493 10.47 -29.36 17.51
CA GLU A 493 9.19 -30.01 17.80
C GLU A 493 7.98 -29.15 17.42
N SER A 494 8.14 -27.81 17.32
CA SER A 494 7.07 -26.91 16.88
C SER A 494 7.01 -26.72 15.37
N PHE A 495 7.99 -27.18 14.59
CA PHE A 495 7.98 -26.98 13.13
C PHE A 495 6.81 -27.73 12.48
N GLY A 496 6.13 -27.05 11.55
CA GLY A 496 4.93 -27.51 10.85
C GLY A 496 5.15 -27.65 9.35
N TYR A 497 4.08 -27.95 8.60
CA TYR A 497 4.05 -27.90 7.12
C TYR A 497 3.09 -26.81 6.65
N ASP A 498 3.04 -25.69 7.38
CA ASP A 498 2.08 -24.64 7.12
C ASP A 498 2.47 -23.81 5.90
N ASN A 499 1.46 -23.35 5.18
CA ASN A 499 1.64 -22.61 3.94
C ASN A 499 2.27 -21.22 4.17
N GLU A 500 2.22 -20.68 5.40
CA GLU A 500 2.77 -19.38 5.74
C GLU A 500 4.28 -19.40 5.95
N THR A 501 4.83 -20.48 6.51
CA THR A 501 6.28 -20.73 6.50
C THR A 501 6.79 -20.83 5.06
N ILE A 502 6.15 -21.63 4.21
CA ILE A 502 6.57 -21.77 2.80
C ILE A 502 6.43 -20.44 2.06
N MET A 503 5.36 -19.67 2.32
CA MET A 503 5.18 -18.33 1.76
C MET A 503 6.35 -17.42 2.15
N SER A 504 6.73 -17.41 3.43
CA SER A 504 7.85 -16.62 3.93
C SER A 504 9.15 -17.00 3.25
N TYR A 505 9.44 -18.29 3.18
CA TYR A 505 10.63 -18.82 2.50
C TYR A 505 10.66 -18.41 1.02
N LYS A 506 9.55 -18.61 0.29
CA LYS A 506 9.45 -18.30 -1.14
C LYS A 506 9.53 -16.81 -1.45
N VAL A 507 8.90 -15.97 -0.63
CA VAL A 507 8.99 -14.52 -0.77
C VAL A 507 10.45 -14.06 -0.65
N THR A 508 11.19 -14.57 0.34
CA THR A 508 12.59 -14.23 0.55
C THR A 508 13.48 -14.77 -0.58
N MET A 509 13.42 -16.07 -0.85
CA MET A 509 14.26 -16.72 -1.87
C MET A 509 14.08 -16.11 -3.27
N ASN A 510 12.84 -15.76 -3.63
CA ASN A 510 12.51 -15.25 -4.96
C ASN A 510 12.41 -13.72 -5.01
N ASN A 511 12.78 -13.01 -3.93
CA ASN A 511 12.76 -11.55 -3.82
C ASN A 511 11.40 -10.94 -4.21
N VAL A 512 10.30 -11.57 -3.77
CA VAL A 512 8.94 -11.09 -4.05
C VAL A 512 8.65 -9.87 -3.20
N ILE A 513 8.11 -8.84 -3.85
CA ILE A 513 7.75 -7.61 -3.16
C ILE A 513 6.39 -7.78 -2.50
N VAL A 514 6.29 -7.40 -1.21
CA VAL A 514 5.08 -7.55 -0.40
C VAL A 514 4.50 -6.19 -0.05
N ASP A 515 3.20 -6.03 -0.29
CA ASP A 515 2.40 -4.91 0.22
C ASP A 515 1.68 -5.37 1.50
N ARG A 516 2.24 -4.99 2.66
CA ARG A 516 1.76 -5.43 3.97
C ARG A 516 0.40 -4.82 4.26
N LEU A 517 -0.63 -5.66 4.40
CA LEU A 517 -1.99 -5.19 4.64
C LEU A 517 -2.11 -4.53 6.03
N SER A 518 -2.61 -3.29 6.05
CA SER A 518 -2.98 -2.60 7.29
C SER A 518 -4.30 -3.12 7.86
N GLU A 519 -4.69 -2.69 9.06
CA GLU A 519 -5.99 -3.05 9.64
C GLU A 519 -7.19 -2.55 8.81
N THR A 520 -6.99 -1.59 7.89
CA THR A 520 -8.01 -1.23 6.89
C THR A 520 -8.36 -2.41 6.00
N TRP A 521 -7.39 -3.24 5.65
CA TRP A 521 -7.56 -4.36 4.72
C TRP A 521 -7.55 -5.73 5.40
N HIS A 522 -7.01 -5.85 6.62
CA HIS A 522 -6.91 -7.14 7.29
C HIS A 522 -7.02 -6.97 8.81
N LEU A 523 -8.21 -6.59 9.29
CA LEU A 523 -8.47 -6.56 10.73
C LEU A 523 -8.65 -7.97 11.26
N LYS A 524 -7.69 -8.44 12.08
CA LYS A 524 -7.75 -9.75 12.71
C LYS A 524 -8.55 -9.71 14.02
N HIS A 525 -9.64 -10.47 14.08
CA HIS A 525 -10.38 -10.70 15.32
C HIS A 525 -9.97 -12.04 15.94
N MET A 526 -9.13 -11.97 16.97
CA MET A 526 -8.50 -13.12 17.63
C MET A 526 -9.45 -13.85 18.59
N SER A 527 -9.11 -15.08 18.97
CA SER A 527 -9.88 -15.86 19.95
C SER A 527 -9.99 -15.13 21.29
N GLU A 528 -11.16 -15.23 21.91
CA GLU A 528 -11.47 -14.61 23.21
C GLU A 528 -11.95 -15.66 24.21
N LYS A 529 -12.31 -15.23 25.42
CA LYS A 529 -12.92 -16.09 26.43
C LYS A 529 -14.24 -16.68 25.93
N ILE A 530 -14.56 -17.89 26.36
CA ILE A 530 -15.75 -18.62 25.89
C ILE A 530 -17.06 -17.86 26.11
N GLU A 531 -17.17 -17.04 27.15
CA GLU A 531 -18.37 -16.23 27.43
C GLU A 531 -18.63 -15.18 26.35
N ALA A 532 -17.59 -14.70 25.66
CA ALA A 532 -17.72 -13.72 24.57
C ALA A 532 -18.45 -14.27 23.34
N TYR A 533 -18.60 -15.59 23.24
CA TYR A 533 -19.31 -16.27 22.15
C TYR A 533 -20.81 -16.49 22.44
N THR A 534 -21.27 -16.14 23.63
CA THR A 534 -22.67 -16.32 24.04
C THR A 534 -23.38 -14.98 24.05
N GLU A 535 -24.34 -14.78 23.15
CA GLU A 535 -25.12 -13.55 23.08
C GLU A 535 -25.84 -13.26 24.41
N GLY A 536 -25.83 -12.00 24.84
CA GLY A 536 -26.42 -11.55 26.10
C GLY A 536 -25.49 -11.63 27.32
N THR A 537 -24.25 -12.10 27.18
CA THR A 537 -23.24 -11.95 28.24
C THR A 537 -22.58 -10.56 28.17
N LYS A 538 -22.04 -10.11 29.31
CA LYS A 538 -21.26 -8.87 29.37
C LYS A 538 -20.01 -8.95 28.49
N GLU A 539 -19.36 -10.11 28.45
CA GLU A 539 -18.17 -10.37 27.65
C GLU A 539 -18.46 -10.26 26.16
N HIS A 540 -19.60 -10.79 25.69
CA HIS A 540 -20.05 -10.65 24.31
C HIS A 540 -20.26 -9.18 23.94
N ASP A 541 -20.97 -8.43 24.77
CA ASP A 541 -21.22 -7.01 24.52
C ASP A 541 -19.92 -6.20 24.48
N ILE A 542 -18.97 -6.47 25.38
CA ILE A 542 -17.65 -5.82 25.37
C ILE A 542 -16.89 -6.15 24.08
N SER A 543 -16.87 -7.41 23.67
CA SER A 543 -16.20 -7.85 22.45
C SER A 543 -16.81 -7.16 21.22
N LYS A 544 -18.13 -7.14 21.11
CA LYS A 544 -18.86 -6.48 20.02
C LYS A 544 -18.53 -4.99 19.92
N HIS A 545 -18.55 -4.27 21.05
CA HIS A 545 -18.19 -2.85 21.06
C HIS A 545 -16.72 -2.61 20.69
N LYS A 546 -15.79 -3.45 21.15
CA LYS A 546 -14.37 -3.35 20.81
C LYS A 546 -14.12 -3.60 19.33
N LEU A 547 -14.75 -4.63 18.76
CA LEU A 547 -14.64 -4.93 17.33
C LEU A 547 -15.18 -3.76 16.50
N LYS A 548 -16.38 -3.27 16.83
CA LYS A 548 -16.99 -2.13 16.14
C LYS A 548 -16.10 -0.87 16.21
N ALA A 549 -15.57 -0.55 17.39
CA ALA A 549 -14.67 0.59 17.57
C ALA A 549 -13.41 0.47 16.70
N ARG A 550 -12.80 -0.72 16.61
CA ARG A 550 -11.61 -0.95 15.76
C ARG A 550 -11.95 -0.90 14.27
N ILE A 551 -13.11 -1.40 13.86
CA ILE A 551 -13.59 -1.30 12.47
C ILE A 551 -13.71 0.18 12.07
N ASP A 552 -14.35 0.97 12.93
CA ASP A 552 -14.58 2.39 12.68
C ASP A 552 -13.26 3.20 12.72
N GLU A 553 -12.39 2.95 13.70
CA GLU A 553 -11.07 3.60 13.86
C GLU A 553 -10.16 3.38 12.64
N ASN A 554 -10.11 2.16 12.13
CA ASN A 554 -9.22 1.79 11.02
C ASN A 554 -9.87 1.92 9.64
N ASN A 555 -11.12 2.37 9.55
CA ASN A 555 -11.89 2.39 8.32
C ASN A 555 -11.92 0.99 7.63
N THR A 556 -12.06 -0.08 8.43
CA THR A 556 -11.84 -1.48 7.99
C THR A 556 -12.81 -1.91 6.90
N VAL A 557 -12.29 -2.57 5.86
CA VAL A 557 -13.05 -3.17 4.75
C VAL A 557 -13.24 -4.67 4.97
N MET A 558 -12.20 -5.38 5.40
CA MET A 558 -12.21 -6.83 5.59
C MET A 558 -11.81 -7.21 7.02
N VAL A 559 -12.68 -7.95 7.69
CA VAL A 559 -12.47 -8.47 9.05
C VAL A 559 -12.22 -9.96 8.98
N HIS A 560 -11.01 -10.41 9.28
CA HIS A 560 -10.68 -11.83 9.37
C HIS A 560 -11.09 -12.34 10.77
N MET A 561 -12.21 -13.07 10.83
CA MET A 561 -12.77 -13.62 12.07
C MET A 561 -12.08 -14.91 12.51
N ILE A 562 -10.78 -14.86 12.78
CA ILE A 562 -9.98 -16.01 13.27
C ILE A 562 -10.64 -16.67 14.50
N SER A 563 -11.29 -15.89 15.35
CA SER A 563 -12.05 -16.35 16.51
C SER A 563 -13.24 -17.26 16.17
N LYS A 564 -13.76 -17.15 14.95
CA LYS A 564 -15.06 -17.66 14.47
C LYS A 564 -16.25 -17.16 15.30
N ASN A 565 -16.14 -15.98 15.92
CA ASN A 565 -17.21 -15.36 16.72
C ASN A 565 -18.13 -14.49 15.85
N PHE A 566 -18.82 -15.09 14.89
CA PHE A 566 -19.61 -14.34 13.90
C PHE A 566 -20.86 -13.66 14.48
N GLY A 567 -21.28 -14.00 15.72
CA GLY A 567 -22.39 -13.31 16.41
C GLY A 567 -22.10 -11.85 16.77
N LEU A 568 -20.85 -11.42 16.66
CA LEU A 568 -20.45 -10.03 16.88
C LEU A 568 -20.84 -9.10 15.72
N ILE A 569 -21.00 -9.65 14.52
CA ILE A 569 -21.18 -8.93 13.26
C ILE A 569 -22.66 -8.66 13.00
#